data_AF-A0A2D8Z909-F1
#
_entry.id   AF-A0A2D8Z909-F1
#
_cell.length_a   1.000
_cell.length_b   1.000
_cell.length_c   1.000
_cell.angle_alpha   90.00
_cell.angle_beta   90.00
_cell.angle_gamma   90.00
#
_symmetry.space_group_name_H-M   'P 1'
#
loop_
_entity.id
_entity.type
_entity.pdbx_description
1 polymer ?
#
loop_
_entity_poly.entity_id
_entity_poly.type
_entity_poly.pdbx_seq_one_letter_code
_entity_poly.pdbx_strand_id
1 'polypeptide(L)' 'MDNAWKMINGIVKSLTEVLIGVLGLGIVGALVFGDVLGLDVIGNITGLVEMLTSNGVVGLLVLAILMSLVK' A
#
# COMPACT_ATOMS: atom_id res chain seq x y z
N MET A 1 -28.40 11.21 -6.49
CA MET A 1 -27.06 10.81 -6.97
C MET A 1 -26.05 10.73 -5.84
N ASP A 2 -26.15 11.60 -4.83
CA ASP A 2 -25.26 11.63 -3.65
C ASP A 2 -25.20 10.32 -2.86
N ASN A 3 -26.31 9.57 -2.76
CA ASN A 3 -26.35 8.31 -2.03
C ASN A 3 -25.60 7.17 -2.76
N ALA A 4 -25.62 7.16 -4.10
CA ALA A 4 -24.89 6.17 -4.88
C ALA A 4 -23.38 6.41 -4.79
N TRP A 5 -22.95 7.68 -4.86
CA TRP A 5 -21.55 8.07 -4.67
C TRP A 5 -21.04 7.72 -3.27
N LYS A 6 -21.83 7.97 -2.22
CA LYS A 6 -21.51 7.56 -0.85
C LYS A 6 -21.36 6.05 -0.70
N MET A 7 -22.24 5.28 -1.35
CA MET A 7 -22.18 3.81 -1.33
C MET A 7 -20.91 3.29 -2.03
N ILE A 8 -20.57 3.83 -3.20
CA ILE A 8 -19.35 3.46 -3.94
C ILE A 8 -18.11 3.80 -3.12
N ASN A 9 -18.02 5.00 -2.55
CA ASN A 9 -16.91 5.37 -1.68
C ASN A 9 -16.80 4.45 -0.46
N GLY A 10 -17.92 4.04 0.12
CA GLY A 10 -17.96 3.05 1.19
C GLY A 10 -17.38 1.70 0.77
N ILE A 11 -17.77 1.18 -0.40
CA ILE A 11 -17.26 -0.09 -0.93
C ILE A 11 -15.76 -0.01 -1.20
N VAL A 12 -15.29 1.05 -1.86
CA VAL A 12 -13.86 1.24 -2.14
C VAL A 12 -13.06 1.30 -0.84
N LYS A 13 -13.54 2.07 0.15
CA LYS A 13 -12.88 2.16 1.44
C LYS A 13 -12.78 0.79 2.13
N SER A 14 -13.89 0.05 2.21
CA SER A 14 -13.89 -1.28 2.82
C SER A 14 -12.98 -2.27 2.09
N LEU A 15 -12.94 -2.23 0.74
CA LEU A 15 -12.03 -3.06 -0.04
C LEU A 15 -10.56 -2.68 0.21
N THR A 16 -10.25 -1.38 0.28
CA THR A 16 -8.91 -0.90 0.63
C THR A 16 -8.51 -1.39 2.03
N GLU A 17 -9.40 -1.34 3.02
CA GLU A 17 -9.14 -1.85 4.37
C GLU A 17 -8.84 -3.35 4.36
N VAL A 18 -9.60 -4.16 3.60
CA VAL A 18 -9.34 -5.59 3.43
C VAL A 18 -7.98 -5.82 2.78
N LEU A 19 -7.65 -5.10 1.70
CA LEU A 19 -6.37 -5.23 1.01
C LEU A 19 -5.19 -4.85 1.89
N ILE A 20 -5.30 -3.79 2.71
CA ILE A 20 -4.28 -3.41 3.70
C ILE A 20 -4.11 -4.54 4.72
N GLY A 21 -5.20 -5.15 5.18
CA GLY A 21 -5.16 -6.33 6.06
C GLY A 21 -4.42 -7.50 5.44
N VAL A 22 -4.70 -7.82 4.16
CA VAL A 22 -4.00 -8.89 3.42
C VAL A 22 -2.52 -8.57 3.23
N LEU A 23 -2.16 -7.32 2.91
CA LEU A 23 -0.76 -6.89 2.83
C LEU A 23 -0.04 -7.08 4.17
N GLY A 24 -0.68 -6.70 5.28
CA GLY A 24 -0.15 -6.90 6.63
C GLY A 24 0.08 -8.39 6.95
N LEU A 25 -0.89 -9.25 6.61
CA LEU A 25 -0.75 -10.70 6.74
C LEU A 25 0.37 -11.24 5.85
N GLY A 26 0.54 -10.71 4.64
CA GLY A 26 1.63 -11.05 3.74
C GLY A 26 3.01 -10.72 4.32
N ILE A 27 3.17 -9.55 4.95
CA ILE A 27 4.42 -9.15 5.61
C ILE A 27 4.72 -10.07 6.80
N VAL A 28 3.75 -10.28 7.69
CA VAL A 28 3.94 -11.14 8.88
C VAL A 28 4.18 -12.59 8.47
N GLY A 29 3.42 -13.09 7.50
CA GLY A 29 3.61 -14.42 6.93
C GLY A 29 5.00 -14.57 6.33
N ALA A 30 5.46 -13.58 5.57
CA ALA A 30 6.78 -13.61 4.94
C ALA A 30 7.92 -13.65 5.97
N LEU A 31 7.77 -12.94 7.09
CA LEU A 31 8.74 -12.94 8.18
C LEU A 31 8.81 -14.29 8.93
N VAL A 32 7.67 -14.95 9.12
CA VAL A 32 7.59 -16.20 9.89
C VAL A 32 7.95 -17.42 9.05
N PHE A 33 7.48 -17.46 7.81
CA PHE A 33 7.54 -18.64 6.95
C PHE A 33 8.47 -18.47 5.74
N GLY A 34 9.06 -17.29 5.53
CA GLY A 34 9.89 -17.00 4.34
C GLY A 34 9.03 -16.66 3.13
N ASP A 35 9.39 -17.13 1.93
CA ASP A 35 8.58 -16.86 0.73
C ASP A 35 7.23 -17.59 0.82
N VAL A 36 6.16 -16.84 1.12
CA VAL A 36 4.81 -17.38 1.29
C VAL A 36 4.04 -17.18 -0.02
N LEU A 37 3.61 -18.30 -0.62
CA LEU A 37 2.77 -18.33 -1.84
C LEU A 37 3.41 -17.68 -3.07
N GLY A 38 4.75 -17.53 -3.11
CA GLY A 38 5.47 -16.84 -4.18
C GLY A 38 5.20 -15.34 -4.23
N LEU A 39 4.73 -14.76 -3.12
CA LEU A 39 4.45 -13.33 -2.98
C LEU A 39 5.60 -12.67 -2.23
N ASP A 40 6.49 -12.02 -2.96
CA ASP A 40 7.59 -11.24 -2.37
C ASP A 40 7.11 -9.85 -1.90
N VAL A 41 6.32 -9.84 -0.81
CA VAL A 41 5.76 -8.60 -0.27
C VAL A 41 6.86 -7.68 0.26
N ILE A 42 7.89 -8.25 0.89
CA ILE A 42 8.99 -7.48 1.49
C ILE A 42 9.85 -6.84 0.38
N GLY A 43 10.20 -7.59 -0.67
CA GLY A 43 10.93 -7.06 -1.82
C GLY A 43 10.15 -5.99 -2.56
N ASN A 44 8.83 -6.16 -2.75
CA ASN A 44 7.98 -5.14 -3.37
C ASN A 44 7.96 -3.82 -2.58
N ILE A 45 7.86 -3.88 -1.23
CA ILE A 45 7.90 -2.69 -0.37
C ILE A 45 9.29 -2.07 -0.38
N THR A 46 10.34 -2.88 -0.28
CA THR A 46 11.73 -2.40 -0.25
C THR A 46 12.10 -1.75 -1.57
N GLY A 47 11.71 -2.35 -2.70
CA GLY A 47 11.90 -1.77 -4.04
C GLY A 47 11.18 -0.44 -4.22
N LEU A 48 9.95 -0.31 -3.71
CA LEU A 48 9.26 0.99 -3.69
C LEU A 48 10.01 2.03 -2.87
N VAL A 49 10.50 1.68 -1.68
CA VAL A 49 11.29 2.58 -0.84
C VAL A 49 12.59 2.99 -1.54
N GLU A 50 13.33 2.03 -2.11
CA GLU A 50 14.56 2.28 -2.86
C GLU A 50 14.34 3.20 -4.05
N MET A 51 13.26 2.98 -4.82
CA MET A 51 12.86 3.86 -5.91
C MET A 51 12.61 5.29 -5.41
N LEU A 52 11.93 5.46 -4.27
CA LEU A 52 11.69 6.79 -3.72
C LEU A 52 12.97 7.43 -3.19
N THR A 53 13.86 6.68 -2.54
CA THR A 53 15.10 7.25 -1.97
C THR A 53 16.18 7.53 -3.02
N SER A 54 16.25 6.72 -4.08
CA SER A 54 17.25 6.88 -5.15
C SER A 54 17.00 8.09 -6.05
N ASN A 55 15.77 8.57 -6.12
CA ASN A 55 15.39 9.78 -6.86
C ASN A 55 15.68 11.10 -6.09
N GLY A 56 16.34 11.03 -4.93
CA GLY A 56 16.72 12.20 -4.14
C GLY A 56 15.53 13.05 -3.73
N VAL A 57 15.61 14.38 -3.93
CA VAL A 57 14.56 15.34 -3.55
C VAL A 57 13.23 15.05 -4.25
N VAL A 58 13.26 14.56 -5.49
CA VAL A 58 12.04 14.27 -6.27
C VAL A 58 11.24 13.14 -5.62
N GLY A 59 11.91 12.08 -5.16
CA GLY A 59 11.21 10.98 -4.49
C GLY A 59 10.62 11.38 -3.14
N LEU A 60 11.29 12.28 -2.40
CA LEU A 60 10.75 12.87 -1.17
C LEU A 60 9.52 13.76 -1.44
N LEU A 61 9.50 14.50 -2.56
CA LEU A 61 8.32 15.27 -2.97
C LEU A 61 7.15 14.35 -3.34
N VAL A 62 7.41 13.27 -4.07
CA VAL A 62 6.38 12.26 -4.37
C VAL A 62 5.83 11.65 -3.09
N LEU A 63 6.69 11.30 -2.13
CA LEU A 63 6.26 10.82 -0.81
C LEU A 63 5.35 11.84 -0.11
N ALA A 64 5.72 13.13 -0.11
CA ALA A 64 4.91 14.19 0.51
C ALA A 64 3.53 14.34 -0.16
N ILE A 65 3.47 14.23 -1.49
CA ILE A 65 2.20 14.23 -2.24
C ILE A 65 1.36 13.02 -1.87
N LEU A 66 1.94 11.81 -1.87
CA LEU A 66 1.24 10.58 -1.49
C LEU A 66 0.67 10.68 -0.07
N MET A 67 1.46 11.18 0.88
CA MET A 67 1.01 11.42 2.27
C MET A 67 -0.11 12.47 2.37
N SER A 68 -0.19 13.42 1.42
CA SER A 68 -1.30 14.38 1.35
C SER A 68 -2.58 13.78 0.75
N LEU A 69 -2.49 12.73 -0.06
CA LEU A 69 -3.65 12.08 -0.70
C LEU A 69 -4.26 10.99 0.17
N VAL A 70 -3.48 10.39 1.06
CA VAL A 70 -3.94 9.37 2.02
C VAL A 70 -4.67 9.99 3.22
N LYS A 71 -4.57 11.32 3.40
CA LYS A 71 -5.30 12.08 4.43
C LYS A 71 -6.77 12.32 4.08
#